data_AF-A0A6A6LJA2-F1
#
_entry.id   AF-A0A6A6LJA2-F1
#
_cell.length_a   1.000
_cell.length_b   1.000
_cell.length_c   1.000
_cell.angle_alpha   90.00
_cell.angle_beta   90.00
_cell.angle_gamma   90.00
#
_symmetry.space_group_name_H-M   'P 1'
#
loop_
_entity.id
_entity.type
_entity.pdbx_description
1 polymer ?
#
loop_
_entity_poly.entity_id
_entity_poly.type
_entity_poly.pdbx_seq_one_letter_code
_entity_poly.pdbx_strand_id
1 'polypeptide(L)'
;MNGAMEEMLQLPLENKRRNVSEKPYHGYLGPTSARSSIFESLGIVEPGIYDMIENFTNVLWPEGNIKISKTVHLFSEPVLELGQILRRIIVESLGVEKYLDEHINSTYNLLRVNKYEAPQTTEKKTWLMAHRTRT
;
A
#
# COMPACT_ATOMS: atom_id res chain seq x y z
N MET A 1 -8.04 10.91 -1.85
CA MET A 1 -7.61 9.49 -1.85
C MET A 1 -8.69 8.54 -2.37
N ASN A 2 -9.92 8.54 -1.84
CA ASN A 2 -10.97 7.55 -2.23
C ASN A 2 -11.20 7.42 -3.75
N GLY A 3 -11.45 8.53 -4.46
CA GLY A 3 -11.62 8.47 -5.92
C GLY A 3 -10.38 7.98 -6.68
N ALA A 4 -9.17 8.29 -6.19
CA ALA A 4 -7.93 7.78 -6.77
C ALA A 4 -7.77 6.27 -6.54
N MET A 5 -8.18 5.77 -5.36
CA MET A 5 -8.20 4.33 -5.08
C MET A 5 -9.18 3.60 -5.99
N GLU A 6 -10.38 4.15 -6.18
CA GLU A 6 -11.38 3.60 -7.09
C GLU A 6 -10.84 3.55 -8.52
N GLU A 7 -10.21 4.62 -9.00
CA GLU A 7 -9.60 4.69 -10.35
C GLU A 7 -8.51 3.61 -10.53
N MET A 8 -7.61 3.45 -9.55
CA MET A 8 -6.58 2.40 -9.56
C MET A 8 -7.16 0.98 -9.58
N LEU A 9 -8.20 0.72 -8.79
CA LEU A 9 -8.80 -0.62 -8.65
C LEU A 9 -9.72 -0.99 -9.82
N GLN A 10 -10.26 0.00 -10.54
CA GLN A 10 -11.08 -0.18 -11.74
C GLN A 10 -10.26 -0.42 -13.01
N LEU A 11 -8.93 -0.25 -12.95
CA LEU A 11 -8.07 -0.57 -14.09
C LEU A 11 -8.22 -2.02 -14.55
N PRO A 12 -7.97 -2.28 -15.86
CA PRO A 12 -7.88 -3.65 -16.36
C PRO A 12 -6.90 -4.48 -15.54
N LEU A 13 -7.23 -5.77 -15.36
CA LEU A 13 -6.40 -6.70 -14.58
C LEU A 13 -4.94 -6.74 -15.06
N GLU A 14 -4.74 -6.66 -16.38
CA GLU A 14 -3.40 -6.68 -16.97
C GLU A 14 -2.56 -5.47 -16.55
N ASN A 15 -3.14 -4.27 -16.43
CA ASN A 15 -2.44 -3.09 -15.91
C ASN A 15 -2.04 -3.30 -14.45
N LYS A 16 -2.99 -3.79 -13.63
CA LYS A 16 -2.78 -3.98 -12.19
C LYS A 16 -1.72 -5.05 -11.92
N ARG A 17 -1.68 -6.12 -12.72
CA ARG A 17 -0.64 -7.17 -12.64
C ARG A 17 0.77 -6.68 -12.96
N ARG A 18 0.94 -5.51 -13.57
CA ARG A 18 2.26 -4.90 -13.80
C ARG A 18 2.85 -4.31 -12.53
N ASN A 19 2.04 -4.07 -11.49
CA ASN A 19 2.55 -3.74 -10.15
C ASN A 19 3.22 -4.99 -9.57
N VAL A 20 4.50 -5.18 -9.90
CA VAL A 20 5.32 -6.30 -9.43
C VAL A 20 6.37 -5.81 -8.45
N SER A 21 6.83 -6.70 -7.58
CA SER A 21 7.94 -6.42 -6.68
C SER A 21 8.73 -7.69 -6.41
N GLU A 22 10.05 -7.56 -6.30
CA GLU A 22 10.92 -8.65 -5.85
C GLU A 22 10.68 -8.97 -4.36
N LYS A 23 10.22 -7.99 -3.58
CA LYS A 23 9.88 -8.20 -2.17
C LYS A 23 8.51 -8.89 -2.09
N PRO A 24 8.39 -10.02 -1.36
CA PRO A 24 7.14 -10.74 -1.22
C PRO A 24 6.01 -9.81 -0.77
N TYR A 25 4.87 -9.93 -1.42
CA TYR A 25 3.66 -9.17 -1.18
C TYR A 25 3.69 -7.67 -1.55
N HIS A 26 4.79 -7.08 -2.01
CA HIS A 26 4.87 -5.63 -2.22
C HIS A 26 4.28 -5.13 -3.55
N GLY A 27 3.86 -6.03 -4.44
CA GLY A 27 3.13 -5.70 -5.66
C GLY A 27 1.64 -6.02 -5.55
N TYR A 28 1.04 -6.29 -6.70
CA TYR A 28 -0.33 -6.71 -6.87
C TYR A 28 -0.59 -8.03 -6.17
N LEU A 29 -1.61 -8.04 -5.33
CA LEU A 29 -2.18 -9.26 -4.75
C LEU A 29 -3.60 -9.39 -5.26
N GLY A 30 -3.92 -10.52 -5.87
CA GLY A 30 -5.27 -10.72 -6.33
C GLY A 30 -5.53 -12.15 -6.75
N PRO A 31 -6.75 -12.42 -7.24
CA PRO A 31 -7.18 -13.74 -7.64
C PRO A 31 -6.31 -14.24 -8.79
N THR A 32 -5.64 -15.38 -8.61
CA THR A 32 -4.94 -16.10 -9.69
C THR A 32 -5.90 -16.93 -10.55
N SER A 33 -7.18 -17.06 -10.17
CA SER A 33 -8.20 -17.77 -10.96
C SER A 33 -9.59 -17.16 -10.77
N ALA A 34 -10.49 -17.42 -11.72
CA ALA A 34 -11.86 -16.88 -11.77
C ALA A 34 -12.75 -17.24 -10.55
N ARG A 35 -12.31 -18.15 -9.66
CA ARG A 35 -13.06 -18.57 -8.46
C ARG A 35 -12.62 -17.87 -7.16
N SER A 36 -11.60 -17.01 -7.20
CA SER A 36 -11.02 -16.36 -6.02
C SER A 36 -11.23 -14.85 -5.89
N SER A 37 -12.33 -14.34 -6.47
CA SER A 37 -12.50 -12.93 -6.87
C SER A 37 -12.62 -11.85 -5.78
N ILE A 38 -12.65 -12.15 -4.47
CA ILE A 38 -13.17 -11.16 -3.50
C ILE A 38 -12.12 -10.34 -2.75
N PHE A 39 -10.82 -10.49 -3.05
CA PHE A 39 -9.78 -9.64 -2.49
C PHE A 39 -8.77 -9.24 -3.56
N GLU A 40 -8.44 -7.96 -3.58
CA GLU A 40 -7.43 -7.37 -4.42
C GLU A 40 -6.63 -6.30 -3.65
N SER A 41 -5.33 -6.19 -3.92
CA SER A 41 -4.44 -5.21 -3.32
C SER A 41 -3.43 -4.71 -4.34
N LEU A 42 -3.10 -3.42 -4.28
CA LEU A 42 -1.96 -2.79 -4.95
C LEU A 42 -0.99 -2.27 -3.89
N GLY A 43 0.31 -2.50 -4.10
CA GLY A 43 1.38 -2.07 -3.20
C GLY A 43 2.14 -0.87 -3.76
N ILE A 44 2.31 0.15 -2.92
CA ILE A 44 3.04 1.38 -3.22
C ILE A 44 4.21 1.48 -2.24
N VAL A 45 5.41 1.25 -2.77
CA VAL A 45 6.66 1.27 -2.01
C VAL A 45 7.12 2.69 -1.77
N GLU A 46 7.58 2.98 -0.55
CA GLU A 46 8.13 4.27 -0.15
C GLU A 46 7.27 5.46 -0.61
N PRO A 47 6.00 5.52 -0.18
CA PRO A 47 5.07 6.55 -0.66
C PRO A 47 5.39 7.97 -0.14
N GLY A 48 6.45 8.12 0.67
CA GLY A 48 7.01 9.43 1.02
C GLY A 48 7.92 10.01 -0.06
N ILE A 49 8.38 9.17 -1.00
CA ILE A 49 9.25 9.57 -2.11
C ILE A 49 8.38 9.73 -3.35
N TYR A 50 8.23 10.96 -3.84
CA TYR A 50 7.35 11.25 -4.99
C TYR A 50 7.72 10.42 -6.23
N ASP A 51 9.01 10.28 -6.53
CA ASP A 51 9.50 9.49 -7.67
C ASP A 51 9.06 8.02 -7.59
N MET A 52 8.98 7.45 -6.39
CA MET A 52 8.52 6.07 -6.19
C MET A 52 7.02 5.95 -6.48
N ILE A 53 6.24 6.97 -6.12
CA ILE A 53 4.81 7.05 -6.48
C ILE A 53 4.66 7.25 -7.99
N GLU A 54 5.44 8.14 -8.60
CA GLU A 54 5.39 8.40 -10.04
C GLU A 54 5.70 7.13 -10.83
N ASN A 55 6.77 6.42 -10.45
CA ASN A 55 7.13 5.12 -11.01
C ASN A 55 5.99 4.10 -10.86
N PHE A 56 5.40 3.99 -9.67
CA PHE A 56 4.23 3.13 -9.44
C PHE A 56 3.06 3.50 -10.37
N THR A 57 2.76 4.79 -10.51
CA THR A 57 1.66 5.22 -11.38
C THR A 57 1.96 4.99 -12.85
N ASN A 58 3.20 5.17 -13.30
CA ASN A 58 3.61 4.94 -14.68
C ASN A 58 3.55 3.45 -15.07
N VAL A 59 3.73 2.56 -14.10
CA VAL A 59 3.51 1.11 -14.30
C VAL A 59 2.04 0.79 -14.60
N LEU A 60 1.12 1.48 -13.93
CA LEU A 60 -0.34 1.29 -14.11
C LEU A 60 -0.87 2.04 -15.35
N TRP A 61 -0.31 3.20 -15.66
CA TRP A 61 -0.61 4.06 -16.81
C TRP A 61 0.69 4.39 -17.56
N PRO A 62 1.01 3.70 -18.67
CA PRO A 62 2.23 3.95 -19.44
C PRO A 62 2.41 5.39 -19.92
N GLU A 63 1.31 6.10 -20.15
CA GLU A 63 1.27 7.51 -20.56
C GLU A 63 1.46 8.48 -19.36
N GLY A 64 1.52 7.94 -18.15
CA GLY A 64 1.59 8.66 -16.88
C GLY A 64 0.22 9.09 -16.35
N ASN A 65 0.16 9.33 -15.04
CA ASN A 65 -1.05 9.86 -14.38
C ASN A 65 -0.70 10.78 -13.21
N ILE A 66 -0.23 11.99 -13.54
CA ILE A 66 0.22 13.01 -12.57
C ILE A 66 -0.84 13.31 -11.51
N LYS A 67 -2.13 13.27 -11.89
CA LYS A 67 -3.24 13.52 -10.97
C LYS A 67 -3.28 12.46 -9.86
N ILE A 68 -3.17 11.19 -10.22
CA ILE A 68 -3.13 10.09 -9.25
C ILE A 68 -1.84 10.16 -8.44
N SER A 69 -0.68 10.39 -9.06
CA SER A 69 0.60 10.48 -8.35
C SER A 69 0.57 11.56 -7.26
N LYS A 70 0.10 12.77 -7.61
CA LYS A 70 -0.08 13.87 -6.65
C LYS A 70 -1.08 13.53 -5.55
N THR A 71 -2.20 12.89 -5.91
CA THR A 71 -3.23 12.53 -4.92
C THR A 71 -2.72 11.51 -3.91
N VAL A 72 -1.96 10.51 -4.35
CA VAL A 72 -1.36 9.49 -3.49
C VAL A 72 -0.29 10.13 -2.60
N HIS A 73 0.55 11.00 -3.15
CA HIS A 73 1.61 11.66 -2.38
C HIS A 73 1.03 12.57 -1.28
N LEU A 74 0.09 13.45 -1.63
CA LEU A 74 -0.60 14.33 -0.68
C LEU A 74 -1.34 13.57 0.42
N PHE A 75 -1.81 12.35 0.14
CA PHE A 75 -2.38 11.49 1.15
C PHE A 75 -1.32 10.83 2.03
N SER A 76 -0.19 10.44 1.46
CA SER A 76 0.84 9.65 2.13
C SER A 76 1.67 10.48 3.09
N GLU A 77 1.98 11.75 2.76
CA GLU A 77 2.76 12.65 3.62
C GLU A 77 2.23 12.74 5.07
N PRO A 78 0.97 13.15 5.32
CA PRO A 78 0.47 13.27 6.69
C PRO A 78 0.36 11.91 7.41
N VAL A 79 0.15 10.82 6.68
CA VAL A 79 0.11 9.46 7.26
C VAL A 79 1.50 9.04 7.74
N LEU A 80 2.53 9.33 6.95
CA LEU A 80 3.92 9.03 7.31
C LEU A 80 4.41 9.92 8.46
N GLU A 81 4.07 11.21 8.43
CA GLU A 81 4.37 12.14 9.52
C GLU A 81 3.77 11.67 10.84
N LEU A 82 2.48 11.29 10.84
CA LEU A 82 1.84 10.70 12.01
C LEU A 82 2.59 9.44 12.48
N GLY A 83 3.01 8.59 11.55
CA GLY A 83 3.81 7.41 11.85
C GLY A 83 5.17 7.73 12.49
N GLN A 84 5.81 8.84 12.12
CA GLN A 84 7.07 9.29 12.72
C GLN A 84 6.84 9.85 14.14
N ILE A 85 5.77 10.62 14.34
CA ILE A 85 5.38 11.14 15.66
C ILE A 85 5.11 9.99 16.63
N LEU A 86 4.33 8.99 16.21
CA LEU A 86 4.04 7.83 17.06
C LEU A 86 5.29 7.04 17.42
N ARG A 87 6.22 6.85 16.47
CA ARG A 87 7.50 6.19 16.76
C ARG A 87 8.32 6.96 17.79
N ARG A 88 8.39 8.29 17.67
CA ARG A 88 9.04 9.15 18.66
C ARG A 88 8.42 8.99 20.05
N ILE A 89 7.09 9.11 20.16
CA ILE A 89 6.37 8.94 21.43
C ILE A 89 6.68 7.58 22.06
N ILE A 90 6.67 6.51 21.28
CA ILE A 90 6.95 5.16 21.77
C ILE A 90 8.40 5.04 22.26
N VAL A 91 9.38 5.49 21.47
CA VAL A 91 10.80 5.43 21.84
C VAL A 91 11.08 6.25 23.10
N GLU A 92 10.51 7.45 23.22
CA GLU A 92 10.61 8.31 24.40
C GLU A 92 9.94 7.66 25.63
N SER A 93 8.75 7.06 25.46
CA SER A 93 8.09 6.36 26.57
C SER A 93 8.86 5.15 27.11
N LEU A 94 9.77 4.59 26.30
CA LEU A 94 10.65 3.48 26.67
C LEU A 94 11.99 3.96 27.25
N GLY A 95 12.27 5.26 27.27
CA GLY A 95 13.52 5.85 27.76
C GLY A 95 14.75 5.47 26.93
N VAL A 96 14.56 5.26 25.61
CA VAL A 96 15.61 4.79 24.69
C VAL A 96 15.81 5.73 23.49
N GLU A 97 15.63 7.03 23.71
CA GLU A 97 15.68 8.11 22.72
C GLU A 97 16.97 8.14 21.90
N LYS A 98 18.07 7.63 22.47
CA LYS A 98 19.36 7.51 21.77
C LYS A 98 19.29 6.66 20.49
N TYR A 99 18.29 5.79 20.33
CA TYR A 99 18.07 4.98 19.13
C TYR A 99 17.03 5.56 18.18
N LEU A 100 16.48 6.76 18.45
CA LEU A 100 15.39 7.32 17.64
C LEU A 100 15.80 7.49 16.17
N ASP A 101 16.96 8.10 15.92
CA ASP A 101 17.43 8.35 14.55
C ASP A 101 17.73 7.04 13.81
N GLU A 102 18.37 6.09 14.48
CA GLU A 102 18.60 4.74 13.93
C GLU A 102 17.26 4.06 13.58
N HIS A 103 16.29 4.13 14.49
CA HIS A 103 14.98 3.55 14.28
C HIS A 103 14.27 4.19 13.09
N ILE A 104 14.20 5.52 13.01
CA ILE A 104 13.59 6.25 11.89
C ILE A 104 14.30 5.91 10.57
N ASN A 105 15.63 5.92 10.54
CA ASN A 105 16.41 5.65 9.32
C ASN A 105 16.30 4.19 8.85
N SER A 106 15.98 3.27 9.75
CA SER A 106 15.74 1.86 9.40
C SER A 106 14.32 1.58 8.88
N THR A 107 13.42 2.57 8.90
CA THR A 107 12.03 2.35 8.50
C THR A 107 11.88 2.18 7.00
N TYR A 108 10.99 1.26 6.63
CA TYR A 108 10.59 1.01 5.26
C TYR A 108 9.06 1.06 5.18
N ASN A 109 8.53 1.93 4.32
CA ASN A 109 7.11 2.24 4.27
C ASN A 109 6.45 1.59 3.05
N LEU A 110 5.34 0.90 3.30
CA LEU A 110 4.51 0.31 2.26
C LEU A 110 3.07 0.77 2.46
N LEU A 111 2.51 1.48 1.48
CA LEU A 111 1.09 1.77 1.41
C LEU A 111 0.39 0.72 0.57
N ARG A 112 -0.77 0.24 1.04
CA ARG A 112 -1.62 -0.69 0.30
C ARG A 112 -2.99 -0.11 0.04
N VAL A 113 -3.43 -0.24 -1.21
CA VAL A 113 -4.82 0.00 -1.60
C VAL A 113 -5.50 -1.35 -1.69
N ASN A 114 -6.50 -1.60 -0.86
CA ASN A 114 -7.18 -2.90 -0.79
C ASN A 114 -8.63 -2.77 -1.22
N LYS A 115 -9.11 -3.74 -1.99
CA LYS A 115 -10.51 -3.94 -2.34
C LYS A 115 -10.97 -5.28 -1.80
N TYR A 116 -12.11 -5.26 -1.10
CA TYR A 116 -12.80 -6.45 -0.65
C TYR A 116 -14.18 -6.47 -1.30
N GLU A 117 -14.53 -7.58 -1.94
CA GLU A 117 -15.89 -7.78 -2.45
C GLU A 117 -16.73 -8.52 -1.42
N ALA A 118 -18.01 -8.13 -1.35
CA ALA A 118 -18.96 -8.84 -0.52
C ALA A 118 -19.11 -10.29 -1.02
N PRO A 119 -19.26 -11.29 -0.12
CA PRO A 119 -19.61 -12.63 -0.52
C PRO A 119 -20.91 -12.64 -1.33
N GLN A 120 -20.89 -13.27 -2.52
CA GLN A 120 -22.10 -13.47 -3.34
C GLN A 120 -23.01 -14.60 -2.79
N THR A 121 -22.56 -15.28 -1.73
CA THR A 121 -23.20 -16.43 -1.10
C THR A 121 -23.11 -16.30 0.42
N THR A 122 -24.02 -16.94 1.15
CA THR A 122 -23.99 -17.01 2.62
C THR A 122 -22.82 -17.85 3.17
N GLU A 123 -22.13 -18.61 2.32
CA GLU A 123 -20.92 -19.34 2.69
C GLU A 123 -19.78 -18.39 3.09
N LYS A 124 -19.20 -18.64 4.27
CA LYS A 124 -18.03 -17.91 4.76
C LYS A 124 -16.81 -18.24 3.90
N LYS A 125 -16.32 -17.26 3.16
CA LYS A 125 -15.05 -17.35 2.44
C LYS A 125 -13.97 -16.59 3.19
N THR A 126 -12.94 -17.29 3.67
CA THR A 126 -11.79 -16.68 4.36
C THR A 126 -10.62 -16.56 3.39
N TRP A 127 -10.20 -15.33 3.10
CA TRP A 127 -9.13 -15.03 2.13
C TRP A 127 -7.82 -14.67 2.80
N LEU A 128 -7.86 -13.74 3.74
CA LEU A 128 -6.73 -13.45 4.60
C LEU A 128 -6.88 -14.31 5.85
N MET A 129 -5.98 -15.27 6.00
CA MET A 129 -5.82 -15.96 7.29
C MET A 129 -5.41 -14.95 8.35
N ALA A 130 -5.66 -15.30 9.62
CA ALA A 130 -5.17 -14.51 10.74
C ALA A 130 -3.64 -14.34 10.60
N HIS A 131 -3.18 -13.10 10.56
CA HIS A 131 -1.77 -12.76 10.37
C HIS A 131 -1.41 -11.54 11.22
N ARG A 132 -0.12 -11.33 11.41
CA ARG A 132 0.43 -10.11 11.98
C ARG A 132 1.08 -9.31 10.87
N THR A 133 0.85 -8.00 10.86
CA THR A 133 1.61 -7.10 10.01
C THR A 133 3.08 -7.13 10.42
N ARG A 134 3.97 -7.13 9.45
CA ARG A 134 5.40 -6.98 9.72
C ARG A 134 5.64 -5.50 10.05
N THR A 135 6.09 -5.24 11.27
CA THR A 135 6.54 -3.93 11.75
C THR A 135 7.93 -3.60 11.23
#